data_AF-A0A838W3H0-F1
#
_entry.id   AF-A0A838W3H0-F1
#
_cell.length_a   1.000
_cell.length_b   1.000
_cell.length_c   1.000
_cell.angle_alpha   90.00
_cell.angle_beta   90.00
_cell.angle_gamma   90.00
#
_symmetry.space_group_name_H-M   'P 1'
#
loop_
_entity.id
_entity.type
_entity.pdbx_description
1 polymer ?
#
loop_
_entity_poly.entity_id
_entity_poly.type
_entity_poly.pdbx_seq_one_letter_code
_entity_poly.pdbx_strand_id
1 'polypeptide(L)'
;MKTHRTPLLSLLVVALLIAGCDRSPVEPEPVDPEPTTSFTYSGDRSGSFQVRGTTMLPSSGELPYATWTAGLRTENGTLAVAALRAGDTPMADAFVLALHRISTPGTYTITRNSECRLDTPTSCAVGTLNFGVDWFNRSVAPAASYMIEAGSVTVTSIDADRIRGTFVASTRPTSTGNATLSLTSGSFDVPIVRTEAARPASLGTLQLWPHGW
;
A
#
# COMPACT_ATOMS: atom_id res chain seq x y z
N MET A 1 32.85 47.46 -77.49
CA MET A 1 32.16 48.77 -77.58
C MET A 1 31.30 48.94 -76.33
N LYS A 2 31.46 50.09 -75.65
CA LYS A 2 30.50 50.89 -74.85
C LYS A 2 29.43 50.14 -74.01
N THR A 3 29.58 50.06 -72.68
CA THR A 3 29.23 51.01 -71.58
C THR A 3 27.74 51.14 -71.19
N HIS A 4 27.52 50.90 -69.88
CA HIS A 4 26.53 51.51 -68.96
C HIS A 4 25.04 51.11 -69.13
N ARG A 5 24.22 50.86 -68.08
CA ARG A 5 24.16 51.43 -66.72
C ARG A 5 23.55 50.41 -65.72
N THR A 6 24.14 50.28 -64.54
CA THR A 6 23.40 50.16 -63.25
C THR A 6 23.00 51.59 -62.83
N PRO A 7 21.89 51.84 -62.11
CA PRO A 7 21.85 51.48 -60.69
C PRO A 7 20.47 51.35 -59.97
N LEU A 8 20.54 50.92 -58.69
CA LEU A 8 19.69 51.30 -57.52
C LEU A 8 18.18 50.92 -57.58
N LEU A 9 17.48 50.48 -56.53
CA LEU A 9 17.68 50.23 -55.10
C LEU A 9 16.34 49.63 -54.56
N SER A 10 16.37 49.06 -53.35
CA SER A 10 15.22 48.80 -52.43
C SER A 10 14.64 47.38 -52.44
N LEU A 11 15.07 46.54 -51.49
CA LEU A 11 14.47 46.30 -50.15
C LEU A 11 13.24 45.36 -50.23
N LEU A 12 13.35 44.12 -49.73
CA LEU A 12 12.90 43.78 -48.38
C LEU A 12 13.20 42.31 -48.04
N VAL A 13 13.75 42.14 -46.85
CA VAL A 13 14.03 40.91 -46.11
C VAL A 13 12.72 40.28 -45.63
N VAL A 14 12.51 38.97 -45.85
CA VAL A 14 11.88 38.08 -44.84
C VAL A 14 12.45 36.68 -45.02
N ALA A 15 13.43 36.35 -44.18
CA ALA A 15 13.69 34.97 -43.79
C ALA A 15 12.68 34.62 -42.68
N LEU A 16 11.82 33.62 -42.89
CA LEU A 16 11.15 32.95 -41.79
C LEU A 16 11.30 31.44 -41.94
N LEU A 17 12.03 30.90 -40.96
CA LEU A 17 12.25 29.51 -40.66
C LEU A 17 10.91 28.76 -40.53
N ILE A 18 10.68 27.77 -41.39
CA ILE A 18 9.82 26.63 -41.06
C ILE A 18 10.76 25.43 -40.93
N ALA A 19 11.60 25.47 -39.89
CA ALA A 19 12.29 24.30 -39.37
C ALA A 19 11.36 23.67 -38.32
N GLY A 20 11.19 22.35 -38.41
CA GLY A 20 10.11 21.58 -37.79
C GLY A 20 9.92 21.80 -36.29
N CYS A 21 8.66 22.00 -35.92
CA CYS A 21 8.17 21.63 -34.60
C CYS A 21 7.65 20.19 -34.69
N ASP A 22 8.55 19.21 -34.62
CA ASP A 22 8.20 17.86 -34.15
C ASP A 22 7.76 18.01 -32.69
N ARG A 23 6.48 18.35 -32.49
CA ARG A 23 5.83 18.13 -31.21
C ARG A 23 5.60 16.63 -31.15
N SER A 24 6.56 15.91 -30.58
CA SER A 24 6.29 14.58 -30.05
C SER A 24 4.98 14.66 -29.27
N PRO A 25 3.98 13.81 -29.56
CA PRO A 25 2.76 13.79 -28.77
C PRO A 25 3.19 13.62 -27.31
N VAL A 26 2.76 14.55 -26.46
CA VAL A 26 2.92 14.42 -25.01
C VAL A 26 2.12 13.17 -24.64
N GLU A 27 2.83 12.05 -24.48
CA GLU A 27 2.24 10.81 -24.01
C GLU A 27 1.63 11.14 -22.64
N PRO A 28 0.32 10.95 -22.44
CA PRO A 28 -0.32 11.29 -21.18
C PRO A 28 0.44 10.57 -20.06
N GLU A 29 0.89 11.33 -19.06
CA GLU A 29 1.58 10.74 -17.92
C GLU A 29 0.72 9.59 -17.37
N PRO A 30 1.32 8.42 -17.07
CA PRO A 30 0.59 7.31 -16.49
C PRO A 30 -0.11 7.78 -15.22
N VAL A 31 -1.45 7.76 -15.21
CA VAL A 31 -2.22 8.02 -14.00
C VAL A 31 -1.92 6.89 -13.03
N ASP A 32 -1.29 7.20 -11.90
CA ASP A 32 -0.98 6.22 -10.87
C ASP A 32 -2.31 5.62 -10.36
N PRO A 33 -2.51 4.29 -10.43
CA PRO A 33 -3.76 3.67 -10.02
C PRO A 33 -4.09 4.00 -8.57
N GLU A 34 -5.37 4.20 -8.29
CA GLU A 34 -5.87 4.47 -6.93
C GLU A 34 -5.38 3.37 -5.96
N PRO A 35 -4.92 3.73 -4.75
CA PRO A 35 -4.51 2.75 -3.76
C PRO A 35 -5.64 1.78 -3.41
N THR A 36 -5.35 0.49 -3.39
CA THR A 36 -6.34 -0.55 -3.09
C THR A 36 -5.78 -1.69 -2.25
N THR A 37 -6.63 -2.21 -1.37
CA THR A 37 -6.45 -3.52 -0.73
C THR A 37 -7.79 -4.25 -0.75
N SER A 38 -7.82 -5.49 -1.23
CA SER A 38 -9.05 -6.28 -1.28
C SER A 38 -8.81 -7.78 -1.16
N PHE A 39 -9.82 -8.49 -0.65
CA PHE A 39 -9.87 -9.95 -0.61
C PHE A 39 -11.31 -10.43 -0.33
N THR A 40 -11.56 -11.70 -0.63
CA THR A 40 -12.77 -12.41 -0.20
C THR A 40 -12.42 -13.33 0.95
N TYR A 41 -13.28 -13.44 1.95
CA TYR A 41 -13.12 -14.38 3.05
C TYR A 41 -14.32 -15.32 3.15
N SER A 42 -14.07 -16.56 3.55
CA SER A 42 -15.07 -17.60 3.79
C SER A 42 -14.67 -18.50 4.96
N GLY A 43 -15.61 -19.27 5.51
CA GLY A 43 -15.42 -20.10 6.69
C GLY A 43 -16.50 -19.81 7.71
N ASP A 44 -16.09 -19.56 8.96
CA ASP A 44 -17.01 -19.23 10.06
C ASP A 44 -17.85 -17.96 9.80
N ARG A 45 -17.30 -17.06 8.98
CA ARG A 45 -18.00 -15.94 8.37
C ARG A 45 -17.58 -15.81 6.91
N SER A 46 -18.44 -15.22 6.09
CA SER A 46 -18.16 -15.00 4.67
C SER A 46 -18.46 -13.55 4.28
N GLY A 47 -17.72 -13.06 3.29
CA GLY A 47 -17.89 -11.70 2.78
C GLY A 47 -16.67 -11.22 1.99
N SER A 48 -16.64 -9.93 1.72
CA SER A 48 -15.50 -9.28 1.07
C SER A 48 -14.99 -8.13 1.92
N PHE A 49 -13.68 -7.90 1.82
CA PHE A 49 -13.01 -6.71 2.33
C PHE A 49 -12.46 -5.97 1.13
N GLN A 50 -12.76 -4.68 1.03
CA GLN A 50 -12.21 -3.81 0.01
C GLN A 50 -12.06 -2.42 0.59
N VAL A 51 -10.88 -1.85 0.40
CA VAL A 51 -10.57 -0.46 0.66
C VAL A 51 -9.99 0.12 -0.61
N ARG A 52 -10.53 1.25 -1.03
CA ARG A 52 -10.00 2.11 -2.09
C ARG A 52 -9.84 3.51 -1.52
N GLY A 53 -8.82 4.23 -1.98
CA GLY A 53 -8.70 5.65 -1.71
C GLY A 53 -7.45 6.06 -0.96
N THR A 54 -7.38 7.35 -0.67
CA THR A 54 -6.16 8.08 -0.37
C THR A 54 -5.43 7.61 0.87
N THR A 55 -4.12 7.52 0.70
CA THR A 55 -3.15 7.33 1.75
C THR A 55 -2.98 8.65 2.51
N MET A 56 -3.65 8.77 3.65
CA MET A 56 -3.46 9.91 4.53
C MET A 56 -2.72 9.44 5.79
N LEU A 57 -1.39 9.60 5.79
CA LEU A 57 -0.73 9.93 7.03
C LEU A 57 -0.80 11.45 7.15
N PRO A 58 -1.72 12.01 7.96
CA PRO A 58 -1.72 13.44 8.19
C PRO A 58 -0.39 13.83 8.83
N SER A 59 -0.02 15.10 8.66
CA SER A 59 1.21 15.67 9.23
C SER A 59 1.29 15.53 10.76
N SER A 60 0.17 15.27 11.44
CA SER A 60 0.11 14.94 12.86
C SER A 60 0.71 13.58 13.21
N GLY A 61 0.92 12.70 12.24
CA GLY A 61 1.39 11.33 12.46
C GLY A 61 0.33 10.37 13.03
N GLU A 62 -0.91 10.84 13.21
CA GLU A 62 -2.04 10.04 13.68
C GLU A 62 -2.94 9.67 12.51
N LEU A 63 -3.20 8.38 12.29
CA LEU A 63 -4.12 7.97 11.22
C LEU A 63 -5.54 8.50 11.52
N PRO A 64 -6.27 9.02 10.52
CA PRO A 64 -7.65 9.47 10.72
C PRO A 64 -8.61 8.28 10.80
N TYR A 65 -9.76 8.48 11.45
CA TYR A 65 -10.91 7.60 11.28
C TYR A 65 -11.50 7.82 9.87
N ALA A 66 -11.06 7.01 8.93
CA ALA A 66 -11.50 7.06 7.54
C ALA A 66 -11.25 5.70 6.88
N THR A 67 -11.75 5.53 5.66
CA THR A 67 -11.38 4.38 4.83
C THR A 67 -10.07 4.69 4.10
N TRP A 68 -9.02 3.90 4.34
CA TRP A 68 -7.68 4.12 3.77
C TRP A 68 -6.86 2.84 3.67
N THR A 69 -5.88 2.84 2.77
CA THR A 69 -4.88 1.77 2.68
C THR A 69 -3.49 2.35 2.38
N ALA A 70 -2.47 1.72 2.94
CA ALA A 70 -1.10 2.22 2.89
C ALA A 70 -0.08 1.08 2.98
N GLY A 71 1.03 1.25 2.28
CA GLY A 71 2.28 0.58 2.56
C GLY A 71 3.03 1.34 3.66
N LEU A 72 3.63 0.63 4.60
CA LEU A 72 4.50 1.19 5.63
C LEU A 72 5.88 0.55 5.50
N ARG A 73 6.93 1.37 5.51
CA ARG A 73 8.31 0.87 5.56
C ARG A 73 8.96 1.36 6.85
N THR A 74 9.34 0.43 7.71
CA THR A 74 10.07 0.73 8.94
C THR A 74 11.56 0.94 8.66
N GLU A 75 12.27 1.58 9.60
CA GLU A 75 13.73 1.77 9.50
C GLU A 75 14.51 0.45 9.41
N ASN A 76 14.00 -0.61 10.04
CA ASN A 76 14.61 -1.95 9.98
C ASN A 76 14.29 -2.71 8.67
N GLY A 77 13.66 -2.06 7.69
CA GLY A 77 13.37 -2.62 6.38
C GLY A 77 12.17 -3.57 6.34
N THR A 78 11.36 -3.63 7.40
CA THR A 78 10.06 -4.33 7.35
C THR A 78 9.09 -3.51 6.49
N LEU A 79 8.45 -4.18 5.55
CA LEU A 79 7.32 -3.64 4.81
C LEU A 79 6.02 -4.11 5.45
N ALA A 80 4.98 -3.30 5.45
CA ALA A 80 3.64 -3.74 5.83
C ALA A 80 2.59 -3.12 4.91
N VAL A 81 1.53 -3.87 4.62
CA VAL A 81 0.31 -3.39 3.99
C VAL A 81 -0.73 -3.25 5.09
N ALA A 82 -1.26 -2.05 5.28
CA ALA A 82 -2.32 -1.76 6.24
C ALA A 82 -3.55 -1.21 5.51
N ALA A 83 -4.73 -1.60 5.96
CA ALA A 83 -5.99 -1.10 5.45
C ALA A 83 -7.02 -0.96 6.57
N LEU A 84 -7.75 0.15 6.56
CA LEU A 84 -8.89 0.42 7.43
C LEU A 84 -10.12 0.66 6.57
N ARG A 85 -11.21 -0.02 6.89
CA ARG A 85 -12.54 0.22 6.34
C ARG A 85 -13.41 0.80 7.44
N ALA A 86 -13.66 2.10 7.39
CA ALA A 86 -14.53 2.76 8.35
C ALA A 86 -15.97 2.23 8.20
N GLY A 87 -16.63 1.94 9.32
CA GLY A 87 -18.05 1.60 9.39
C GLY A 87 -18.84 2.71 10.08
N ASP A 88 -19.83 2.34 10.89
CA ASP A 88 -20.52 3.27 11.77
C ASP A 88 -19.58 3.68 12.90
N THR A 89 -19.37 4.98 13.08
CA THR A 89 -18.49 5.50 14.14
C THR A 89 -18.95 5.02 15.52
N PRO A 90 -18.08 4.40 16.34
CA PRO A 90 -16.60 4.41 16.26
C PRO A 90 -15.96 3.16 15.62
N MET A 91 -16.75 2.30 15.00
CA MET A 91 -16.35 0.96 14.57
C MET A 91 -15.69 0.95 13.18
N ALA A 92 -14.64 0.15 13.01
CA ALA A 92 -14.00 -0.08 11.72
C ALA A 92 -13.50 -1.52 11.59
N ASP A 93 -13.32 -1.98 10.36
CA ASP A 93 -12.62 -3.24 10.08
C ASP A 93 -11.18 -2.93 9.66
N ALA A 94 -10.22 -3.71 10.12
CA ALA A 94 -8.80 -3.49 9.89
C ALA A 94 -8.10 -4.75 9.37
N PHE A 95 -7.23 -4.56 8.38
CA PHE A 95 -6.35 -5.61 7.85
C PHE A 95 -4.91 -5.13 7.88
N VAL A 96 -4.01 -6.00 8.34
CA VAL A 96 -2.56 -5.75 8.33
C VAL A 96 -1.83 -7.00 7.84
N LEU A 97 -0.92 -6.83 6.89
CA LEU A 97 0.01 -7.85 6.42
C LEU A 97 1.43 -7.29 6.49
N ALA A 98 2.22 -7.76 7.45
CA ALA A 98 3.64 -7.45 7.56
C ALA A 98 4.48 -8.43 6.73
N LEU A 99 5.48 -7.89 6.05
CA LEU A 99 6.40 -8.51 5.12
C LEU A 99 7.83 -8.27 5.63
N HIS A 100 8.30 -9.16 6.49
CA HIS A 100 9.59 -9.02 7.15
C HIS A 100 10.72 -9.47 6.24
N ARG A 101 11.75 -8.62 6.12
CA ARG A 101 12.96 -8.87 5.31
C ARG A 101 12.63 -9.23 3.86
N ILE A 102 11.59 -8.60 3.30
CA ILE A 102 11.19 -8.71 1.90
C ILE A 102 11.59 -7.40 1.22
N SER A 103 12.60 -7.47 0.35
CA SER A 103 13.15 -6.30 -0.34
C SER A 103 13.09 -6.40 -1.86
N THR A 104 12.73 -7.56 -2.39
CA THR A 104 12.60 -7.83 -3.82
C THR A 104 11.22 -8.39 -4.13
N PRO A 105 10.72 -8.26 -5.36
CA PRO A 105 9.58 -9.04 -5.83
C PRO A 105 9.83 -10.54 -5.68
N GLY A 106 8.77 -11.31 -5.44
CA GLY A 106 8.85 -12.75 -5.23
C GLY A 106 7.63 -13.32 -4.51
N THR A 107 7.57 -14.65 -4.40
CA THR A 107 6.56 -15.35 -3.60
C THR A 107 7.15 -15.75 -2.25
N TYR A 108 6.45 -15.40 -1.18
CA TYR A 108 6.86 -15.64 0.19
C TYR A 108 5.78 -16.41 0.94
N THR A 109 6.21 -17.34 1.77
CA THR A 109 5.32 -18.11 2.65
C THR A 109 4.82 -17.21 3.77
N ILE A 110 3.51 -17.26 4.01
CA ILE A 110 2.92 -16.71 5.23
C ILE A 110 3.00 -17.80 6.29
N THR A 111 3.59 -17.47 7.43
CA THR A 111 3.78 -18.38 8.57
C THR A 111 3.03 -17.86 9.78
N ARG A 112 2.89 -18.69 10.82
CA ARG A 112 2.35 -18.20 12.09
C ARG A 112 3.26 -17.14 12.68
N ASN A 113 2.69 -16.19 13.43
CA ASN A 113 3.47 -15.13 14.09
C ASN A 113 4.62 -15.68 14.94
N SER A 114 4.39 -16.77 15.67
CA SER A 114 5.42 -17.43 16.49
C SER A 114 6.59 -18.01 15.70
N GLU A 115 6.39 -18.26 14.40
CA GLU A 115 7.40 -18.82 13.50
C GLU A 115 8.15 -17.69 12.75
N CYS A 116 7.55 -16.50 12.63
CA CYS A 116 8.16 -15.34 12.02
C CYS A 116 9.07 -14.60 13.01
N ARG A 117 10.27 -15.13 13.16
CA ARG A 117 11.30 -14.63 14.07
C ARG A 117 12.04 -13.43 13.48
N LEU A 118 11.93 -12.27 14.13
CA LEU A 118 12.63 -11.05 13.67
C LEU A 118 14.15 -11.15 13.82
N ASP A 119 14.62 -12.01 14.72
CA ASP A 119 16.05 -12.26 14.99
C ASP A 119 16.69 -13.26 14.01
N THR A 120 15.90 -13.96 13.19
CA THR A 120 16.43 -14.86 12.14
C THR A 120 16.54 -14.14 10.79
N PRO A 121 17.47 -14.56 9.90
CA PRO A 121 17.64 -13.93 8.59
C PRO A 121 16.55 -14.29 7.58
N THR A 122 15.57 -15.11 7.97
CA THR A 122 14.52 -15.63 7.09
C THR A 122 13.45 -14.59 6.81
N SER A 123 13.11 -14.39 5.53
CA SER A 123 11.93 -13.62 5.15
C SER A 123 10.66 -14.35 5.59
N CYS A 124 9.71 -13.62 6.17
CA CYS A 124 8.42 -14.16 6.56
C CYS A 124 7.33 -13.10 6.42
N ALA A 125 6.11 -13.57 6.20
CA ALA A 125 4.93 -12.73 6.19
C ALA A 125 3.99 -13.15 7.33
N VAL A 126 3.40 -12.16 7.98
CA VAL A 126 2.44 -12.33 9.09
C VAL A 126 1.33 -11.31 8.98
N GLY A 127 0.16 -11.57 9.52
CA GLY A 127 -0.92 -10.60 9.43
C GLY A 127 -2.10 -10.85 10.35
N THR A 128 -3.00 -9.88 10.36
CA THR A 128 -4.23 -9.92 11.15
C THR A 128 -5.40 -9.33 10.37
N LEU A 129 -6.59 -9.82 10.70
CA LEU A 129 -7.87 -9.32 10.23
C LEU A 129 -8.76 -9.11 11.45
N ASN A 130 -9.18 -7.87 11.67
CA ASN A 130 -10.00 -7.47 12.79
C ASN A 130 -11.31 -6.87 12.28
N PHE A 131 -12.41 -7.24 12.91
CA PHE A 131 -13.73 -6.73 12.60
C PHE A 131 -14.28 -5.97 13.81
N GLY A 132 -14.93 -4.83 13.56
CA GLY A 132 -15.55 -4.03 14.62
C GLY A 132 -14.54 -3.55 15.67
N VAL A 133 -13.43 -2.99 15.22
CA VAL A 133 -12.44 -2.30 16.05
C VAL A 133 -13.01 -0.95 16.47
N ASP A 134 -13.04 -0.66 17.77
CA ASP A 134 -13.31 0.69 18.27
C ASP A 134 -12.07 1.56 18.03
N TRP A 135 -12.15 2.47 17.07
CA TRP A 135 -11.02 3.30 16.66
C TRP A 135 -10.55 4.26 17.75
N PHE A 136 -11.46 4.73 18.60
CA PHE A 136 -11.17 5.73 19.63
C PHE A 136 -10.86 5.09 20.97
N ASN A 137 -11.29 3.85 21.22
CA ASN A 137 -11.04 3.12 22.44
C ASN A 137 -10.36 1.77 22.20
N ARG A 138 -9.02 1.80 22.16
CA ARG A 138 -8.17 0.62 21.93
C ARG A 138 -8.18 -0.40 23.07
N SER A 139 -8.77 -0.07 24.22
CA SER A 139 -8.96 -1.03 25.32
C SER A 139 -10.15 -1.96 25.08
N VAL A 140 -11.00 -1.66 24.09
CA VAL A 140 -12.12 -2.50 23.69
C VAL A 140 -11.62 -3.52 22.67
N ALA A 141 -11.78 -4.80 22.98
CA ALA A 141 -11.44 -5.86 22.03
C ALA A 141 -12.29 -5.74 20.75
N PRO A 142 -11.73 -6.05 19.56
CA PRO A 142 -12.53 -6.09 18.34
C PRO A 142 -13.66 -7.10 18.47
N ALA A 143 -14.78 -6.87 17.78
CA ALA A 143 -15.90 -7.80 17.74
C ALA A 143 -15.49 -9.21 17.25
N ALA A 144 -14.51 -9.28 16.33
CA ALA A 144 -13.81 -10.51 16.00
C ALA A 144 -12.38 -10.21 15.56
N SER A 145 -11.44 -11.07 15.92
CA SER A 145 -10.03 -10.92 15.57
C SER A 145 -9.44 -12.24 15.11
N TYR A 146 -8.78 -12.20 13.96
CA TYR A 146 -8.17 -13.36 13.31
C TYR A 146 -6.70 -13.07 13.02
N MET A 147 -5.85 -14.04 13.32
CA MET A 147 -4.44 -14.02 12.95
C MET A 147 -4.23 -14.91 11.74
N ILE A 148 -3.46 -14.44 10.77
CA ILE A 148 -3.08 -15.26 9.62
C ILE A 148 -2.10 -16.33 10.09
N GLU A 149 -2.37 -17.60 9.74
CA GLU A 149 -1.54 -18.74 10.14
C GLU A 149 -0.70 -19.31 9.02
N ALA A 150 -1.27 -19.37 7.81
CA ALA A 150 -0.61 -19.99 6.68
C ALA A 150 -1.09 -19.35 5.38
N GLY A 151 -0.30 -19.52 4.32
CA GLY A 151 -0.64 -19.03 3.00
C GLY A 151 0.58 -18.60 2.21
N SER A 152 0.35 -17.78 1.20
CA SER A 152 1.41 -17.18 0.41
C SER A 152 1.05 -15.76 0.03
N VAL A 153 2.08 -14.92 -0.06
CA VAL A 153 2.02 -13.59 -0.63
C VAL A 153 2.96 -13.55 -1.82
N THR A 154 2.48 -13.06 -2.96
CA THR A 154 3.28 -12.82 -4.15
C THR A 154 3.40 -11.32 -4.35
N VAL A 155 4.59 -10.78 -4.10
CA VAL A 155 4.91 -9.38 -4.32
C VAL A 155 5.39 -9.23 -5.76
N THR A 156 4.66 -8.47 -6.57
CA THR A 156 4.92 -8.30 -8.00
C THR A 156 5.79 -7.08 -8.28
N SER A 157 5.69 -6.03 -7.45
CA SER A 157 6.59 -4.88 -7.50
C SER A 157 6.83 -4.29 -6.12
N ILE A 158 8.07 -3.84 -5.89
CA ILE A 158 8.46 -3.03 -4.74
C ILE A 158 9.35 -1.92 -5.28
N ASP A 159 8.96 -0.68 -5.06
CA ASP A 159 9.81 0.47 -5.34
C ASP A 159 9.89 1.39 -4.11
N ALA A 160 10.35 2.63 -4.34
CA ALA A 160 10.52 3.63 -3.31
C ALA A 160 9.19 4.11 -2.70
N ASP A 161 8.11 4.05 -3.49
CA ASP A 161 6.87 4.78 -3.27
C ASP A 161 5.64 3.88 -3.31
N ARG A 162 5.78 2.61 -3.72
CA ARG A 162 4.65 1.70 -3.91
C ARG A 162 5.05 0.22 -3.75
N ILE A 163 4.07 -0.56 -3.31
CA ILE A 163 4.16 -2.02 -3.24
C ILE A 163 2.90 -2.64 -3.85
N ARG A 164 3.09 -3.66 -4.70
CA ARG A 164 2.02 -4.39 -5.37
C ARG A 164 2.16 -5.88 -5.18
N GLY A 165 1.03 -6.57 -5.07
CA GLY A 165 1.03 -8.01 -4.96
C GLY A 165 -0.33 -8.63 -4.74
N THR A 166 -0.32 -9.94 -4.55
CA THR A 166 -1.48 -10.76 -4.25
C THR A 166 -1.21 -11.67 -3.05
N PHE A 167 -2.25 -12.16 -2.42
CA PHE A 167 -2.12 -13.13 -1.34
C PHE A 167 -3.30 -14.10 -1.27
N VAL A 168 -3.03 -15.26 -0.72
CA VAL A 168 -4.02 -16.23 -0.24
C VAL A 168 -3.59 -16.67 1.15
N ALA A 169 -4.54 -16.83 2.05
CA ALA A 169 -4.23 -17.08 3.44
C ALA A 169 -5.32 -17.89 4.15
N SER A 170 -4.94 -18.58 5.22
CA SER A 170 -5.86 -19.10 6.23
C SER A 170 -5.60 -18.41 7.56
N THR A 171 -6.64 -18.25 8.35
CA THR A 171 -6.57 -17.59 9.65
C THR A 171 -7.05 -18.49 10.77
N ARG A 172 -6.64 -18.17 12.00
CA ARG A 172 -7.21 -18.68 13.24
C ARG A 172 -7.79 -17.52 14.07
N PRO A 173 -8.72 -17.77 15.00
CA PRO A 173 -9.18 -16.74 15.90
C PRO A 173 -8.07 -16.45 16.93
N THR A 174 -8.01 -15.21 17.43
CA THR A 174 -7.08 -14.84 18.51
C THR A 174 -7.62 -15.18 19.90
N SER A 175 -8.93 -15.38 20.04
CA SER A 175 -9.60 -15.88 21.25
C SER A 175 -9.80 -17.39 21.23
N THR A 176 -10.19 -17.98 22.36
CA THR A 176 -10.55 -19.41 22.45
C THR A 176 -11.64 -19.77 21.46
N GLY A 177 -11.31 -20.65 20.50
CA GLY A 177 -12.21 -21.14 19.47
C GLY A 177 -11.46 -21.79 18.31
N ASN A 178 -12.19 -22.49 17.44
CA ASN A 178 -11.64 -23.13 16.22
C ASN A 178 -12.13 -22.44 14.93
N ALA A 179 -12.71 -21.24 15.06
CA ALA A 179 -13.27 -20.48 13.94
C ALA A 179 -12.16 -19.99 13.00
N THR A 180 -12.06 -20.58 11.81
CA THR A 180 -11.07 -20.20 10.80
C THR A 180 -11.71 -19.47 9.64
N LEU A 181 -10.91 -18.65 8.96
CA LEU A 181 -11.27 -18.05 7.67
C LEU A 181 -10.24 -18.39 6.61
N SER A 182 -10.70 -18.58 5.39
CA SER A 182 -9.88 -18.64 4.19
C SER A 182 -10.00 -17.32 3.44
N LEU A 183 -8.88 -16.63 3.26
CA LEU A 183 -8.75 -15.40 2.49
C LEU A 183 -8.28 -15.76 1.08
N THR A 184 -9.07 -15.38 0.08
CA THR A 184 -8.81 -15.70 -1.33
C THR A 184 -8.93 -14.44 -2.18
N SER A 185 -8.34 -14.49 -3.38
CA SER A 185 -8.31 -13.35 -4.30
C SER A 185 -7.77 -12.08 -3.65
N GLY A 186 -6.81 -12.23 -2.73
CA GLY A 186 -6.19 -11.11 -2.03
C GLY A 186 -5.30 -10.32 -2.98
N SER A 187 -5.43 -9.00 -2.98
CA SER A 187 -4.61 -8.08 -3.76
C SER A 187 -4.35 -6.80 -2.99
N PHE A 188 -3.17 -6.24 -3.21
CA PHE A 188 -2.80 -4.91 -2.72
C PHE A 188 -2.02 -4.17 -3.80
N ASP A 189 -2.31 -2.89 -3.93
CA ASP A 189 -1.55 -1.90 -4.68
C ASP A 189 -1.59 -0.62 -3.86
N VAL A 190 -0.56 -0.40 -3.06
CA VAL A 190 -0.58 0.64 -2.02
C VAL A 190 0.70 1.46 -2.07
N PRO A 191 0.61 2.80 -1.93
CA PRO A 191 1.80 3.62 -1.85
C PRO A 191 2.48 3.41 -0.50
N ILE A 192 3.80 3.40 -0.50
CA ILE A 192 4.65 3.29 0.68
C ILE A 192 4.81 4.67 1.27
N VAL A 193 4.31 4.84 2.48
CA VAL A 193 4.56 6.06 3.25
C VAL A 193 5.81 5.88 4.09
N ARG A 194 6.73 6.83 3.94
CA ARG A 194 7.90 6.92 4.80
C ARG A 194 7.52 7.66 6.06
N THR A 195 7.67 7.01 7.21
CA THR A 195 7.63 7.69 8.49
C THR A 195 8.98 8.38 8.73
N GLU A 196 9.24 9.51 8.09
CA GLU A 196 10.51 10.24 8.25
C GLU A 196 10.64 10.96 9.62
N ALA A 197 9.56 11.09 10.41
CA ALA A 197 9.63 11.83 11.68
C ALA A 197 8.53 11.48 12.71
N ALA A 198 7.92 10.30 12.62
CA ALA A 198 7.06 9.85 13.71
C ALA A 198 7.94 9.19 14.77
N ARG A 199 8.13 9.86 15.93
CA ARG A 199 8.74 9.23 17.12
C ARG A 199 8.18 7.80 17.27
N PRO A 200 8.99 6.80 17.66
CA PRO A 200 8.61 5.38 17.71
C PRO A 200 7.39 5.06 18.58
N ALA A 201 6.83 6.04 19.29
CA ALA A 201 5.59 5.90 20.04
C ALA A 201 4.34 5.65 19.18
N SER A 202 4.23 6.20 17.95
CA SER A 202 2.98 6.10 17.16
C SER A 202 2.89 4.87 16.25
N LEU A 203 4.02 4.40 15.70
CA LEU A 203 4.09 3.06 15.07
C LEU A 203 4.13 1.94 16.11
N GLY A 204 4.63 2.22 17.31
CA GLY A 204 4.38 1.37 18.49
C GLY A 204 2.89 1.29 18.85
N THR A 205 2.04 2.21 18.37
CA THR A 205 0.57 2.13 18.49
C THR A 205 -0.11 1.46 17.29
N LEU A 206 0.61 1.19 16.20
CA LEU A 206 0.39 0.00 15.36
C LEU A 206 1.11 -1.21 15.98
N GLN A 207 1.12 -1.28 17.32
CA GLN A 207 1.09 -2.56 18.02
C GLN A 207 -0.02 -3.36 17.31
N LEU A 208 0.41 -4.25 16.40
CA LEU A 208 -0.32 -5.44 16.02
C LEU A 208 -0.84 -5.98 17.35
N TRP A 209 -2.12 -5.73 17.62
CA TRP A 209 -2.69 -5.75 18.96
C TRP A 209 -2.15 -6.95 19.75
N PRO A 210 -1.30 -6.75 20.76
CA PRO A 210 -0.84 -7.81 21.59
C PRO A 210 -1.64 -7.68 22.88
N HIS A 211 -2.79 -8.34 22.95
CA HIS A 211 -3.07 -8.96 24.24
C HIS A 211 -2.15 -10.17 24.29
N GLY A 212 -1.10 -10.01 25.09
CA GLY A 212 0.02 -10.92 25.18
C GLY A 212 -0.40 -12.37 25.40
N TRP A 213 0.30 -13.24 24.71
CA TRP A 213 0.49 -14.64 25.06
C TRP A 213 1.94 -14.98 24.72
#